data_AF-A0A8T5AYP0-F1
#
_entry.id   AF-A0A8T5AYP0-F1
#
_cell.length_a   1.000
_cell.length_b   1.000
_cell.length_c   1.000
_cell.angle_alpha   90.00
_cell.angle_beta   90.00
_cell.angle_gamma   90.00
#
_symmetry.space_group_name_H-M   'P 1'
#
loop_
_entity.id
_entity.type
_entity.pdbx_description
1 polymer ?
#
loop_
_entity_poly.entity_id
_entity_poly.type
_entity_poly.pdbx_seq_one_letter_code
_entity_poly.pdbx_strand_id
1 'polypeptide(L)'
;MKREAVWFPTIFPDRCDGCAGFNAPKCVEFCPHDVFGIINGKAVVVNPQNCVYGCIACEHVCPRKAIAFPQRITARQISQRDKGLLKKVKCRGCGKIFWTNEDIDLCLDCKKGGYLKDMGETV
;
A
#
# COMPACT_ATOMS: atom_id res chain seq x y z
N MET A 1 15.89 19.51 -6.96
CA MET A 1 14.45 19.87 -7.01
C MET A 1 13.62 18.62 -6.77
N LYS A 2 12.93 18.51 -5.63
CA LYS A 2 11.97 17.42 -5.39
C LYS A 2 10.75 17.72 -6.28
N ARG A 3 10.41 16.82 -7.19
CA ARG A 3 9.14 16.89 -7.92
C ARG A 3 8.05 16.58 -6.90
N GLU A 4 7.28 17.58 -6.50
CA GLU A 4 6.07 17.35 -5.70
C GLU A 4 5.11 16.54 -6.56
N ALA A 5 4.73 15.37 -6.07
CA ALA A 5 3.80 14.51 -6.78
C ALA A 5 2.44 15.18 -6.79
N VAL A 6 1.95 15.50 -7.99
CA VAL A 6 0.60 15.99 -8.21
C VAL A 6 -0.39 14.98 -7.64
N TRP A 7 -1.18 15.39 -6.63
CA TRP A 7 -2.13 14.51 -5.94
C TRP A 7 -3.57 14.99 -6.13
N PHE A 8 -4.31 14.30 -6.99
CA PHE A 8 -5.75 14.40 -7.15
C PHE A 8 -6.25 13.22 -8.00
N PRO A 9 -7.54 12.89 -7.98
CA PRO A 9 -8.06 11.77 -8.74
C PRO A 9 -8.13 12.05 -10.24
N THR A 10 -8.00 11.01 -11.06
CA THR A 10 -8.40 11.03 -12.47
C THR A 10 -9.77 10.37 -12.61
N ILE A 11 -10.67 10.96 -13.40
CA ILE A 11 -11.96 10.36 -13.76
C ILE A 11 -11.85 9.69 -15.12
N PHE A 12 -12.30 8.44 -15.23
CA PHE A 12 -12.43 7.68 -16.47
C PHE A 12 -13.83 7.86 -17.06
N PRO A 13 -14.00 8.69 -18.10
CA PRO A 13 -15.32 9.06 -18.62
C PRO A 13 -16.04 7.89 -19.30
N ASP A 14 -15.32 6.89 -19.81
CA ASP A 14 -15.87 5.64 -20.35
C ASP A 14 -16.59 4.81 -19.29
N ARG A 15 -16.18 4.91 -18.02
CA ARG A 15 -16.78 4.17 -16.90
C ARG A 15 -17.79 5.00 -16.12
N CYS A 16 -17.60 6.32 -16.07
CA CYS A 16 -18.48 7.21 -15.34
C CYS A 16 -19.83 7.34 -16.05
N ASP A 17 -20.88 6.91 -15.37
CA ASP A 17 -22.29 7.04 -15.80
C ASP A 17 -23.02 8.17 -15.07
N GLY A 18 -22.28 9.05 -14.38
CA GLY A 18 -22.88 10.10 -13.55
C GLY A 18 -23.59 9.60 -12.30
N CYS A 19 -23.38 8.34 -11.91
CA CYS A 19 -24.21 7.63 -10.93
C CYS A 19 -25.69 7.57 -11.38
N ALA A 20 -25.93 7.25 -12.65
CA ALA A 20 -27.26 6.94 -13.14
C ALA A 20 -27.93 5.86 -12.25
N GLY A 21 -29.16 6.12 -11.82
CA GLY A 21 -29.89 5.25 -10.89
C GLY A 21 -29.65 5.53 -9.40
N PHE A 22 -28.83 6.53 -9.06
CA PHE A 22 -28.69 7.04 -7.69
C PHE A 22 -29.30 8.45 -7.57
N ASN A 23 -29.72 8.83 -6.36
CA ASN A 23 -30.29 10.16 -6.10
C ASN A 23 -29.29 11.30 -6.34
N ALA A 24 -27.99 11.04 -6.14
CA ALA A 24 -26.93 12.02 -6.32
C ALA A 24 -25.61 11.33 -6.73
N PRO A 25 -24.71 12.05 -7.43
CA PRO A 25 -23.37 11.57 -7.72
C PRO A 25 -22.57 11.32 -6.45
N LYS A 26 -22.23 10.06 -6.18
CA LYS A 26 -21.63 9.66 -4.90
C LYS A 26 -20.27 10.26 -4.62
N CYS A 27 -19.46 10.53 -5.64
CA CYS A 27 -18.18 11.21 -5.47
C CYS A 27 -18.33 12.68 -5.04
N VAL A 28 -19.38 13.37 -5.52
CA VAL A 28 -19.68 14.77 -5.16
C VAL A 28 -20.24 14.82 -3.74
N GLU A 29 -21.23 13.99 -3.42
CA GLU A 29 -21.86 13.91 -2.09
C GLU A 29 -20.85 13.53 -1.00
N PHE A 30 -19.93 12.61 -1.31
CA PHE A 30 -18.97 12.09 -0.35
C PHE A 30 -17.80 13.04 -0.06
N CYS A 31 -17.40 13.88 -1.02
CA CYS A 31 -16.19 14.70 -0.87
C CYS A 31 -16.53 16.09 -0.32
N PRO A 32 -16.18 16.41 0.95
CA PRO A 32 -16.53 17.70 1.55
C PRO A 32 -15.62 18.85 1.11
N HIS A 33 -14.70 18.61 0.16
CA HIS A 33 -13.69 19.56 -0.28
C HIS A 33 -13.97 20.12 -1.68
N ASP A 34 -15.17 19.91 -2.22
CA ASP A 34 -15.61 20.41 -3.52
C ASP A 34 -14.66 20.04 -4.68
N VAL A 35 -14.00 18.89 -4.59
CA VAL A 35 -13.04 18.42 -5.61
C VAL A 35 -13.75 18.11 -6.93
N PHE A 36 -15.00 17.63 -6.86
CA PHE A 36 -15.76 17.13 -8.00
C PHE A 36 -16.91 18.06 -8.41
N GLY A 37 -17.17 18.11 -9.71
CA GLY A 37 -18.38 18.68 -10.30
C GLY A 37 -18.97 17.72 -11.34
N ILE A 38 -20.13 18.07 -11.91
CA ILE A 38 -20.77 17.32 -13.00
C ILE A 38 -20.82 18.16 -14.26
N ILE A 39 -20.29 17.63 -15.36
CA ILE A 39 -20.38 18.22 -16.70
C ILE A 39 -20.85 17.13 -17.67
N ASN A 40 -21.87 17.42 -18.48
CA ASN A 40 -22.45 16.48 -19.44
C ASN A 40 -22.82 15.12 -18.82
N GLY A 41 -23.38 15.16 -17.60
CA GLY A 41 -23.79 13.96 -16.87
C GLY A 41 -22.64 13.09 -16.37
N LYS A 42 -21.39 13.55 -16.40
CA LYS A 42 -20.22 12.81 -15.90
C LYS A 42 -19.49 13.62 -14.84
N ALA A 43 -18.87 12.92 -13.89
CA ALA A 43 -18.02 13.54 -12.90
C ALA A 43 -16.75 14.10 -13.55
N VAL A 44 -16.35 15.28 -13.09
CA VAL A 44 -15.09 15.94 -13.47
C VAL A 44 -14.41 16.47 -12.21
N VAL A 45 -13.08 16.56 -12.23
CA VAL A 45 -12.33 17.22 -11.15
C VAL A 45 -12.27 18.71 -11.45
N VAL A 46 -12.96 19.50 -10.63
CA VAL A 46 -13.05 20.96 -10.79
C VAL A 46 -12.06 21.70 -9.89
N ASN A 47 -11.80 21.18 -8.69
CA ASN A 47 -10.88 21.77 -7.73
C ASN A 47 -9.79 20.77 -7.31
N PRO A 48 -8.84 20.43 -8.19
CA PRO A 48 -7.79 19.45 -7.88
C PRO A 48 -6.95 19.85 -6.67
N GLN A 49 -6.69 21.15 -6.48
CA GLN A 49 -5.94 21.68 -5.33
C GLN A 49 -6.60 21.45 -3.97
N ASN A 50 -7.92 21.20 -3.92
CA ASN A 50 -8.62 20.93 -2.67
C ASN A 50 -8.50 19.45 -2.26
N CYS A 51 -7.89 18.60 -3.09
CA CYS A 51 -7.77 17.19 -2.79
C CYS A 51 -6.74 16.96 -1.67
N VAL A 52 -7.20 16.40 -0.55
CA VAL A 52 -6.32 16.06 0.58
C VAL A 52 -5.31 14.99 0.17
N TYR A 53 -4.02 15.30 0.32
CA TYR A 53 -2.93 14.36 0.03
C TYR A 53 -3.11 13.06 0.79
N GLY A 54 -3.11 11.93 0.08
CA GLY A 54 -3.34 10.62 0.66
C GLY A 54 -4.80 10.32 1.05
N CYS A 55 -5.78 11.11 0.65
CA CYS A 55 -7.19 10.68 0.68
C CYS A 55 -7.52 9.91 -0.60
N ILE A 56 -8.08 8.70 -0.48
CA ILE A 56 -8.51 7.87 -1.63
C ILE A 56 -9.96 7.39 -1.48
N ALA A 57 -10.69 7.90 -0.49
CA ALA A 57 -11.97 7.30 -0.12
C ALA A 57 -13.04 7.43 -1.24
N CYS A 58 -13.00 8.50 -2.04
CA CYS A 58 -13.89 8.66 -3.19
C CYS A 58 -13.66 7.60 -4.29
N GLU A 59 -12.45 7.02 -4.40
CA GLU A 59 -12.18 5.89 -5.31
C GLU A 59 -13.03 4.68 -4.95
N HIS A 60 -13.11 4.36 -3.65
CA HIS A 60 -13.87 3.22 -3.15
C HIS A 60 -15.39 3.45 -3.14
N VAL A 61 -15.84 4.70 -3.03
CA VAL A 61 -17.27 5.06 -3.05
C VAL A 61 -17.86 5.02 -4.46
N CYS A 62 -17.05 5.12 -5.52
CA CYS A 62 -17.55 5.09 -6.89
C CYS A 62 -18.02 3.67 -7.30
N PRO A 63 -19.33 3.43 -7.52
CA PRO A 63 -19.84 2.10 -7.84
C PRO A 63 -19.33 1.58 -9.20
N ARG A 64 -18.97 2.50 -10.09
CA ARG A 64 -18.46 2.19 -11.44
C ARG A 64 -16.93 2.06 -11.52
N LYS A 65 -16.22 2.27 -10.41
CA LYS A 65 -14.75 2.27 -10.38
C LYS A 65 -14.15 3.19 -11.46
N ALA A 66 -14.75 4.38 -11.59
CA ALA A 66 -14.40 5.38 -12.59
C ALA A 66 -13.36 6.39 -12.07
N ILE A 67 -12.84 6.22 -10.86
CA ILE A 67 -11.93 7.15 -10.19
C ILE A 67 -10.64 6.38 -9.90
N ALA A 68 -9.48 6.99 -10.14
CA ALA A 68 -8.21 6.44 -9.68
C ALA A 68 -7.27 7.55 -9.22
N PHE A 69 -6.41 7.24 -8.26
CA PHE A 69 -5.37 8.13 -7.79
C PHE A 69 -3.98 7.75 -8.35
N PRO A 70 -3.06 8.72 -8.42
CA PRO A 70 -1.64 8.42 -8.59
C PRO A 70 -1.19 7.38 -7.56
N GLN A 71 -0.33 6.45 -7.96
CA GLN A 71 0.22 5.48 -7.02
C GLN A 71 0.94 6.24 -5.90
N ARG A 72 0.55 5.97 -4.65
CA ARG A 72 1.38 6.38 -3.51
C ARG A 72 2.66 5.58 -3.63
N ILE A 73 3.74 6.23 -4.05
CA ILE A 73 5.08 5.65 -3.91
C ILE A 73 5.35 5.58 -2.42
N THR A 74 4.93 4.47 -1.82
CA THR A 74 5.29 4.10 -0.46
C THR A 74 6.51 3.21 -0.55
N ALA A 75 7.45 3.36 0.40
CA ALA A 75 8.66 2.54 0.48
C ALA A 75 8.38 1.02 0.40
N ARG A 76 7.16 0.60 0.73
CA ARG A 76 6.67 -0.78 0.69
C ARG A 76 6.52 -1.37 -0.72
N GLN A 77 6.34 -0.57 -1.77
CA GLN A 77 6.23 -1.11 -3.13
C GLN A 77 7.59 -1.55 -3.70
N ILE A 78 8.71 -1.08 -3.12
CA ILE A 78 10.05 -1.56 -3.46
C ILE A 78 10.32 -2.94 -2.83
N SER A 79 9.60 -3.32 -1.77
CA SER A 79 9.95 -4.48 -0.93
C SER A 79 9.32 -5.83 -1.34
N GLN A 80 8.67 -5.95 -2.51
CA GLN A 80 8.04 -7.23 -2.90
C GLN A 80 9.03 -8.28 -3.42
N ARG A 81 10.31 -7.93 -3.61
CA ARG A 81 11.36 -8.91 -3.93
C ARG A 81 12.52 -8.98 -2.96
N ASP A 82 12.67 -7.96 -2.11
CA ASP A 82 13.80 -7.89 -1.21
C ASP A 82 13.34 -8.24 0.19
N LYS A 83 13.91 -9.31 0.74
CA LYS A 83 13.66 -9.77 2.10
C LYS A 83 14.28 -8.83 3.14
N GLY A 84 14.23 -7.51 2.90
CA GLY A 84 14.77 -6.47 3.75
C GLY A 84 16.17 -6.79 4.26
N LEU A 85 16.31 -6.80 5.58
CA LEU A 85 17.53 -7.16 6.32
C LEU A 85 17.66 -8.66 6.59
N LEU A 86 16.73 -9.49 6.12
CA LEU A 86 16.74 -10.93 6.37
C LEU A 86 17.76 -11.62 5.45
N LYS A 87 18.76 -12.26 6.05
CA LYS A 87 19.67 -13.17 5.36
C LYS A 87 19.11 -14.59 5.34
N LYS A 88 19.36 -15.33 4.26
CA LYS A 88 19.07 -16.77 4.16
C LYS A 88 20.24 -17.54 4.74
N VAL A 89 19.99 -18.35 5.76
CA VAL A 89 21.06 -19.13 6.43
C VAL A 89 20.62 -20.57 6.63
N LYS A 90 21.59 -21.45 6.86
CA LYS A 90 21.37 -22.86 7.22
C LYS A 90 21.60 -23.01 8.72
N CYS A 91 20.61 -23.49 9.45
CA CYS A 91 20.71 -23.75 10.89
C CYS A 91 21.88 -24.69 11.18
N ARG A 92 22.81 -24.27 12.05
CA ARG A 92 23.92 -25.11 12.50
C ARG A 92 23.46 -26.35 13.25
N GLY A 93 22.29 -26.29 13.89
CA GLY A 93 21.78 -27.40 14.72
C GLY A 93 21.05 -28.52 13.99
N CYS A 94 20.12 -28.17 13.10
CA CYS A 94 19.29 -29.16 12.40
C CYS A 94 19.45 -29.10 10.88
N GLY A 95 20.28 -28.21 10.35
CA GLY A 95 20.49 -28.05 8.90
C GLY A 95 19.33 -27.39 8.15
N LYS A 96 18.25 -26.99 8.82
CA LYS A 96 17.09 -26.30 8.22
C LYS A 96 17.52 -24.97 7.60
N ILE A 97 17.09 -24.70 6.37
CA ILE A 97 17.30 -23.40 5.70
C ILE A 97 16.17 -22.44 6.09
N PHE A 98 16.50 -21.25 6.58
CA PHE A 98 15.52 -20.25 7.03
C PHE A 98 16.03 -18.82 6.81
N TRP A 99 15.12 -17.84 6.95
CA TRP A 99 15.42 -16.42 6.83
C TRP A 99 15.45 -15.79 8.23
N THR A 100 16.46 -14.98 8.51
CA THR A 100 16.61 -14.33 9.81
C THR A 100 17.34 -13.00 9.69
N ASN A 101 17.03 -12.06 10.58
CA ASN A 101 17.78 -10.83 10.82
C ASN A 101 18.76 -10.98 12.01
N GLU A 102 18.86 -12.17 12.59
CA GLU A 102 19.71 -12.45 13.75
C GLU A 102 21.15 -12.75 13.32
N ASP A 103 22.11 -12.45 14.19
CA ASP A 103 23.52 -12.78 13.96
C ASP A 103 23.84 -14.27 14.17
N ILE A 104 22.90 -15.02 14.76
CA ILE A 104 23.08 -16.43 15.10
C ILE A 104 22.36 -17.33 14.09
N ASP A 105 23.13 -18.22 13.45
CA ASP A 105 22.64 -19.22 12.50
C ASP A 105 21.99 -20.43 13.20
N LEU A 106 21.00 -20.19 14.06
CA LEU A 106 20.19 -21.21 14.73
C LEU A 106 18.70 -20.92 14.55
N CYS A 107 17.94 -21.93 14.08
CA CYS A 107 16.50 -21.81 13.97
C CYS A 107 15.84 -21.74 15.36
N LEU A 108 14.61 -21.24 15.41
CA LEU A 108 13.83 -21.10 16.65
C LEU A 108 13.73 -22.41 17.44
N ASP A 109 13.59 -23.54 16.75
CA ASP A 109 13.46 -24.85 17.36
C ASP A 109 14.77 -25.29 18.03
N CYS A 110 15.92 -25.11 17.36
CA CYS A 110 17.23 -25.40 17.95
C CYS A 110 17.62 -24.42 19.06
N LYS A 111 17.20 -23.14 18.97
CA LYS A 111 17.37 -22.17 20.07
C LYS A 111 16.62 -22.61 21.32
N LYS A 112 15.35 -23.04 21.18
CA LYS A 112 14.51 -23.53 22.29
C LYS A 112 14.93 -24.91 22.80
N GLY A 113 15.40 -25.78 21.90
CA GLY A 113 15.82 -27.15 22.19
C GLY A 113 17.21 -27.27 22.81
N GLY A 114 17.88 -26.17 23.14
CA GLY A 114 19.13 -26.18 23.89
C GLY A 114 20.41 -26.37 23.08
N TYR A 115 20.37 -26.26 21.74
CA TYR A 115 21.58 -26.42 20.89
C TYR A 115 22.69 -25.41 21.19
N LEU A 116 22.38 -24.29 21.86
CA LEU A 116 23.35 -23.32 22.36
C LEU A 116 24.19 -23.85 23.55
N LYS A 117 23.66 -24.83 24.30
CA LYS A 117 24.31 -25.37 25.51
C LYS A 117 25.47 -26.32 25.19
N ASP A 118 25.53 -26.85 23.97
CA ASP A 118 26.57 -27.80 23.53
C ASP A 118 27.78 -27.11 22.86
N MET A 119 27.77 -25.77 22.74
CA MET A 119 28.85 -24.97 22.13
C MET A 119 29.70 -24.21 23.17
N GLY A 120 29.91 -24.81 24.35
CA GLY A 120 30.98 -24.49 25.29
C GLY A 120 31.24 -23.00 25.57
N GLU A 121 30.65 -22.50 26.66
CA GLU A 121 31.30 -21.45 27.44
C GLU A 121 32.62 -22.04 27.97
N THR A 122 33.73 -21.66 27.32
CA THR A 122 35.05 -21.73 27.94
C THR A 122 35.38 -20.33 28.41
N VAL A 123 34.94 -19.99 29.62
CA VAL A 123 35.72 -19.28 30.67
C VAL A 123 35.11 -19.66 32.01
#